data_AF-A0A2A4WBH3-F1
#
_entry.id   AF-A0A2A4WBH3-F1
#
_cell.length_a   1.000
_cell.length_b   1.000
_cell.length_c   1.000
_cell.angle_alpha   90.00
_cell.angle_beta   90.00
_cell.angle_gamma   90.00
#
_symmetry.space_group_name_H-M   'P 1'
#
loop_
_entity.id
_entity.type
_entity.pdbx_description
1 polymer ?
#
loop_
_entity_poly.entity_id
_entity_poly.type
_entity_poly.pdbx_seq_one_letter_code
_entity_poly.pdbx_strand_id
1 'polypeptide(L)'
;MAQLRPSVLYSLLAIGGVLAGLVLIYGVFYDSEKFEGNRYKNSYAVFSDVTLTEKQKTAISTLQINGVEWAHFRLIEAIKANDLAVVRAFMDAGMPLNSNTVLLEIALGTSAEKKTMLALLRQRYELDLNALYRLPNYVSAFDEQLTAISEPYIQLKQEQHRLAMMEYKARFIEWEKALEEKKQKMLSACTNDACRSGRINDVRRLYANSQPQEPVLDYISRERVNVSLQTIFAWQKDQLLIAFIAEQSRELIPNKLFLTDAKLIYFTVDVNGNSSIINVK
;
A
#
# COMPACT_ATOMS: atom_id res chain seq x y z
N MET A 1 13.08 -63.83 -37.93
CA MET A 1 12.75 -62.60 -37.19
C MET A 1 12.82 -61.44 -38.17
N ALA A 2 11.68 -60.83 -38.53
CA ALA A 2 11.68 -59.73 -39.50
C ALA A 2 12.23 -58.45 -38.84
N GLN A 3 13.39 -57.97 -39.31
CA GLN A 3 13.95 -56.68 -38.88
C GLN A 3 13.07 -55.56 -39.42
N LEU A 4 12.37 -54.86 -38.52
CA LEU A 4 11.64 -53.63 -38.84
C LEU A 4 12.62 -52.59 -39.39
N ARG A 5 12.29 -52.01 -40.55
CA ARG A 5 13.11 -50.94 -41.14
C ARG A 5 13.14 -49.74 -40.18
N PRO A 6 14.31 -49.09 -39.97
CA PRO A 6 14.44 -47.97 -39.04
C PRO A 6 13.41 -46.86 -39.27
N SER A 7 13.03 -46.60 -40.53
CA SER A 7 12.00 -45.62 -40.89
C SER A 7 10.62 -45.91 -40.27
N VAL A 8 10.22 -47.18 -40.17
CA VAL A 8 8.95 -47.59 -39.54
C VAL A 8 9.01 -47.38 -38.03
N LEU A 9 10.17 -47.61 -37.43
CA LEU A 9 10.40 -47.38 -36.00
C LEU A 9 10.28 -45.89 -35.67
N TYR A 10 10.89 -45.01 -36.47
CA TYR A 10 10.80 -43.55 -36.30
C TYR A 10 9.37 -43.04 -36.49
N SER A 11 8.62 -43.55 -37.47
CA SER A 11 7.22 -43.19 -37.68
C SER A 11 6.33 -43.61 -36.50
N LEU A 12 6.54 -44.82 -35.95
CA LEU A 12 5.80 -45.29 -34.77
C LEU A 12 6.15 -44.48 -33.51
N LEU A 13 7.41 -44.09 -33.33
CA LEU A 13 7.85 -43.24 -32.22
C LEU A 13 7.26 -41.83 -32.32
N ALA A 14 7.20 -41.27 -33.53
CA ALA A 14 6.57 -39.97 -33.77
C ALA A 14 5.06 -40.01 -33.48
N ILE A 15 4.35 -41.02 -33.98
CA ILE A 15 2.91 -41.20 -33.71
C ILE A 15 2.66 -41.45 -32.22
N GLY A 16 3.48 -42.30 -31.58
CA GLY A 16 3.40 -42.56 -30.15
C GLY A 16 3.64 -41.31 -29.31
N GLY A 17 4.62 -40.47 -29.70
CA GLY A 17 4.88 -39.18 -29.07
C GLY A 17 3.73 -38.19 -29.22
N VAL A 18 3.13 -38.10 -30.41
CA VAL A 18 1.96 -37.24 -30.67
C VAL A 18 0.75 -37.70 -29.85
N LEU A 19 0.46 -39.00 -29.82
CA LEU A 19 -0.65 -39.56 -29.04
C LEU A 19 -0.43 -39.37 -27.53
N ALA A 20 0.78 -39.62 -27.03
CA ALA A 20 1.11 -39.36 -25.62
C ALA A 20 0.98 -37.88 -25.26
N GLY A 21 1.41 -36.98 -26.16
CA GLY A 21 1.23 -35.54 -26.02
C GLY A 21 -0.25 -35.13 -25.96
N LEU A 22 -1.08 -35.67 -26.85
CA LEU A 22 -2.53 -35.41 -26.86
C LEU A 22 -3.21 -35.94 -25.59
N VAL A 23 -2.82 -37.11 -25.08
CA VAL A 23 -3.35 -37.69 -23.84
C VAL A 23 -2.94 -36.87 -22.62
N LEU A 24 -1.71 -36.36 -22.58
CA LEU A 24 -1.25 -35.49 -21.49
C LEU A 24 -1.97 -34.13 -21.52
N ILE A 25 -2.12 -33.52 -22.69
CA ILE A 25 -2.91 -32.29 -22.87
C ILE A 25 -4.35 -32.55 -22.41
N TYR A 26 -4.99 -33.60 -22.90
CA TYR A 26 -6.34 -33.96 -22.49
C TYR A 26 -6.45 -34.18 -20.97
N GLY A 27 -5.50 -34.91 -20.37
CA GLY A 27 -5.48 -35.15 -18.93
C GLY A 27 -5.34 -33.86 -18.11
N VAL A 28 -4.45 -32.96 -18.50
CA VAL A 28 -4.25 -31.68 -17.80
C VAL A 28 -5.47 -30.78 -17.91
N PHE A 29 -6.07 -30.66 -19.10
CA PHE A 29 -7.23 -29.78 -19.29
C PHE A 29 -8.52 -30.39 -18.72
N TYR A 30 -8.76 -31.69 -18.90
CA TYR A 30 -9.94 -32.35 -18.36
C TYR A 30 -9.97 -32.35 -16.82
N ASP A 31 -8.82 -32.58 -16.17
CA ASP A 31 -8.75 -32.57 -14.72
C ASP A 31 -8.88 -31.14 -14.17
N SER A 32 -8.38 -30.12 -14.89
CA SER A 32 -8.64 -28.71 -14.53
C SER A 32 -10.12 -28.34 -14.64
N GLU A 33 -10.82 -28.75 -15.70
CA GLU A 33 -12.26 -28.50 -15.86
C GLU A 33 -13.07 -29.22 -14.77
N LYS A 34 -12.67 -30.43 -14.39
CA LYS A 34 -13.31 -31.17 -13.30
C LYS A 34 -13.05 -30.51 -11.94
N PHE A 35 -11.84 -29.99 -11.71
CA PHE A 35 -11.52 -29.23 -10.51
C PHE A 35 -12.32 -27.94 -10.42
N GLU A 36 -12.38 -27.16 -11.50
CA GLU A 36 -13.15 -25.93 -11.57
C GLU A 36 -14.66 -26.19 -11.45
N GLY A 37 -15.18 -27.20 -12.14
CA GLY A 37 -16.58 -27.61 -12.07
C GLY A 37 -17.01 -28.12 -10.70
N ASN A 38 -16.14 -28.88 -10.02
CA ASN A 38 -16.38 -29.34 -8.65
C ASN A 38 -16.32 -28.16 -7.66
N ARG A 39 -15.32 -27.29 -7.78
CA ARG A 39 -15.20 -26.08 -6.96
C ARG A 39 -16.43 -25.19 -7.11
N TYR A 40 -16.85 -24.94 -8.35
CA TYR A 40 -18.03 -24.14 -8.66
C TYR A 40 -19.30 -24.72 -8.01
N LYS A 41 -19.58 -26.01 -8.22
CA LYS A 41 -20.76 -26.67 -7.62
C LYS A 41 -20.70 -26.67 -6.10
N ASN A 42 -19.54 -26.96 -5.52
CA ASN A 42 -19.35 -27.02 -4.07
C ASN A 42 -19.46 -25.64 -3.42
N SER A 43 -19.19 -24.55 -4.14
CA SER A 43 -19.34 -23.18 -3.59
C SER A 43 -20.76 -22.89 -3.11
N TYR A 44 -21.77 -23.52 -3.71
CA TYR A 44 -23.18 -23.35 -3.35
C TYR A 44 -23.69 -24.35 -2.31
N ALA A 45 -22.83 -25.24 -1.79
CA ALA A 45 -23.25 -26.27 -0.82
C ALA A 45 -23.85 -25.68 0.47
N VAL A 46 -23.49 -24.45 0.85
CA VAL A 46 -24.08 -23.76 2.01
C VAL A 46 -25.60 -23.54 1.90
N PHE A 47 -26.15 -23.64 0.68
CA PHE A 47 -27.57 -23.40 0.41
C PHE A 47 -28.40 -24.68 0.25
N SER A 48 -27.80 -25.88 0.29
CA SER A 48 -28.53 -27.14 0.06
C SER A 48 -29.54 -27.47 1.15
N ASP A 49 -29.23 -27.10 2.40
CA ASP A 49 -29.98 -27.53 3.59
C ASP A 49 -30.60 -26.37 4.37
N VAL A 50 -30.76 -25.21 3.72
CA VAL A 50 -31.28 -23.99 4.35
C VAL A 50 -32.56 -23.53 3.64
N THR A 51 -33.56 -23.10 4.41
CA THR A 51 -34.78 -22.50 3.84
C THR A 51 -34.48 -21.08 3.33
N LEU A 52 -34.36 -20.95 2.01
CA LEU A 52 -34.10 -19.67 1.35
C LEU A 52 -35.38 -18.87 1.11
N THR A 53 -35.27 -17.55 1.25
CA THR A 53 -36.31 -16.62 0.76
C THR A 53 -36.37 -16.62 -0.78
N GLU A 54 -37.50 -16.23 -1.36
CA GLU A 54 -37.64 -16.10 -2.83
C GLU A 54 -36.61 -15.14 -3.43
N LYS A 55 -36.25 -14.09 -2.67
CA LYS A 55 -35.22 -13.14 -3.06
C LYS A 55 -33.84 -13.82 -3.15
N GLN A 56 -33.47 -14.61 -2.15
CA GLN A 56 -32.21 -15.37 -2.15
C GLN A 56 -32.18 -16.43 -3.26
N LYS A 57 -33.28 -17.15 -3.49
CA LYS A 57 -33.36 -18.14 -4.59
C LYS A 57 -33.13 -17.49 -5.95
N THR A 58 -33.80 -16.37 -6.20
CA THR A 58 -33.64 -15.60 -7.46
C THR A 58 -32.21 -15.11 -7.63
N ALA A 59 -31.61 -14.61 -6.55
CA ALA A 59 -30.24 -14.12 -6.55
C ALA A 59 -29.22 -15.25 -6.81
N ILE A 60 -29.36 -16.40 -6.15
CA ILE A 60 -28.50 -17.57 -6.37
C ILE A 60 -28.62 -18.08 -7.80
N SER A 61 -29.85 -18.18 -8.32
CA SER A 61 -30.11 -18.55 -9.72
C SER A 61 -29.43 -17.59 -10.69
N THR A 62 -29.49 -16.28 -10.41
CA THR A 62 -28.81 -15.25 -11.22
C THR A 62 -27.30 -15.43 -11.23
N LEU A 63 -26.69 -15.70 -10.07
CA LEU A 63 -25.25 -15.99 -10.00
C LEU A 63 -24.90 -17.26 -10.78
N GLN A 64 -25.76 -18.28 -10.69
CA GLN A 64 -25.55 -19.56 -11.37
C GLN A 64 -25.61 -19.44 -12.89
N ILE A 65 -26.62 -18.72 -13.40
CA ILE A 65 -26.80 -18.46 -14.84
C ILE A 65 -25.61 -17.67 -15.40
N ASN A 66 -25.05 -16.76 -14.61
CA ASN A 66 -23.87 -15.97 -15.00
C ASN A 66 -22.54 -16.73 -14.82
N GLY A 67 -22.55 -18.01 -14.40
CA GLY A 67 -21.34 -18.80 -14.20
C GLY A 67 -20.43 -18.27 -13.08
N VAL A 68 -20.99 -17.51 -12.14
CA VAL A 68 -20.24 -16.88 -11.04
C VAL A 68 -20.21 -17.83 -9.84
N GLU A 69 -19.04 -18.08 -9.26
CA GLU A 69 -18.90 -18.92 -8.07
C GLU A 69 -19.38 -18.17 -6.81
N TRP A 70 -20.00 -18.88 -5.85
CA TRP A 70 -20.29 -18.31 -4.53
C TRP A 70 -19.01 -18.16 -3.70
N ALA A 71 -18.34 -17.02 -3.85
CA ALA A 71 -17.15 -16.71 -3.08
C ALA A 71 -16.99 -15.20 -2.86
N HIS A 72 -16.44 -14.82 -1.71
CA HIS A 72 -16.27 -13.41 -1.34
C HIS A 72 -15.38 -12.64 -2.33
N PHE A 73 -14.29 -13.24 -2.82
CA PHE A 73 -13.43 -12.58 -3.80
C PHE A 73 -14.14 -12.30 -5.14
N ARG A 74 -15.12 -13.13 -5.53
CA ARG A 74 -15.95 -12.89 -6.73
C ARG A 74 -16.87 -11.68 -6.56
N LEU A 75 -17.40 -11.46 -5.36
CA LEU A 75 -18.10 -10.21 -5.04
C LEU A 75 -17.16 -9.01 -5.20
N ILE A 76 -15.94 -9.09 -4.67
CA ILE A 76 -14.96 -7.99 -4.81
C ILE A 76 -14.59 -7.75 -6.28
N GLU A 77 -14.40 -8.80 -7.08
CA GLU A 77 -14.18 -8.70 -8.52
C GLU A 77 -15.36 -8.03 -9.24
N ALA A 78 -16.60 -8.44 -8.93
CA ALA A 78 -17.80 -7.84 -9.52
C ALA A 78 -17.92 -6.34 -9.16
N ILE A 79 -17.59 -5.96 -7.92
CA ILE A 79 -17.54 -4.55 -7.50
C ILE A 79 -16.51 -3.78 -8.34
N LYS A 80 -15.30 -4.33 -8.51
CA LYS A 80 -14.22 -3.70 -9.31
C LYS A 80 -14.58 -3.59 -10.79
N ALA A 81 -15.24 -4.60 -11.33
CA ALA A 81 -15.74 -4.62 -12.70
C ALA A 81 -16.99 -3.76 -12.91
N ASN A 82 -17.54 -3.18 -11.84
CA ASN A 82 -18.78 -2.40 -11.86
C ASN A 82 -20.00 -3.21 -12.38
N ASP A 83 -20.03 -4.52 -12.10
CA ASP A 83 -21.15 -5.37 -12.46
C ASP A 83 -22.25 -5.28 -11.40
N LEU A 84 -23.11 -4.26 -11.51
CA LEU A 84 -24.20 -4.02 -10.56
C LEU A 84 -25.17 -5.20 -10.45
N ALA A 85 -25.37 -5.97 -11.51
CA ALA A 85 -26.29 -7.11 -11.49
C ALA A 85 -25.74 -8.24 -10.63
N VAL A 86 -24.47 -8.63 -10.84
CA VAL A 86 -23.80 -9.66 -10.06
C VAL A 86 -23.60 -9.21 -8.61
N VAL A 87 -23.23 -7.95 -8.38
CA VAL A 87 -23.10 -7.39 -7.03
C VAL A 87 -24.42 -7.45 -6.26
N ARG A 88 -25.53 -7.01 -6.86
CA ARG A 88 -26.87 -7.13 -6.24
C ARG A 88 -27.21 -8.58 -5.94
N ALA A 89 -26.92 -9.50 -6.85
CA ALA A 89 -27.19 -10.92 -6.64
C ALA A 89 -26.39 -11.48 -5.45
N PHE A 90 -25.11 -11.16 -5.29
CA PHE A 90 -24.36 -11.52 -4.08
C PHE A 90 -24.95 -10.95 -2.79
N MET A 91 -25.32 -9.67 -2.82
CA MET A 91 -25.89 -8.96 -1.67
C MET A 91 -27.25 -9.53 -1.26
N ASP A 92 -28.08 -9.87 -2.24
CA ASP A 92 -29.42 -10.41 -2.05
C ASP A 92 -29.39 -11.88 -1.62
N ALA A 93 -28.40 -12.64 -2.08
CA ALA A 93 -28.09 -13.98 -1.57
C ALA A 93 -27.52 -13.95 -0.13
N GLY A 94 -27.10 -12.78 0.37
CA GLY A 94 -26.68 -12.58 1.76
C GLY A 94 -25.17 -12.64 1.99
N MET A 95 -24.36 -12.41 0.96
CA MET A 95 -22.89 -12.40 1.09
C MET A 95 -22.46 -11.27 2.03
N PRO A 96 -21.69 -11.53 3.10
CA PRO A 96 -21.10 -10.45 3.90
C PRO A 96 -19.99 -9.73 3.12
N LEU A 97 -19.85 -8.42 3.33
CA LEU A 97 -18.77 -7.64 2.76
C LEU A 97 -17.60 -7.53 3.74
N ASN A 98 -16.67 -8.47 3.67
CA ASN A 98 -15.44 -8.46 4.46
C ASN A 98 -14.31 -7.70 3.75
N SER A 99 -14.43 -6.38 3.63
CA SER A 99 -13.34 -5.54 3.09
C SER A 99 -13.36 -4.13 3.67
N ASN A 100 -12.21 -3.73 4.22
CA ASN A 100 -11.99 -2.38 4.77
C ASN A 100 -11.51 -1.38 3.71
N THR A 101 -11.20 -1.83 2.49
CA THR A 101 -10.62 -1.02 1.41
C THR A 101 -11.53 -0.87 0.21
N VAL A 102 -12.63 -1.64 0.12
CA VAL A 102 -13.48 -1.69 -1.07
C VAL A 102 -14.04 -0.32 -1.49
N LEU A 103 -14.40 0.54 -0.54
CA LEU A 103 -14.89 1.89 -0.84
C LEU A 103 -13.81 2.77 -1.45
N LEU A 104 -12.57 2.66 -0.94
CA LEU A 104 -11.43 3.35 -1.53
C LEU A 104 -11.10 2.78 -2.92
N GLU A 105 -11.16 1.46 -3.10
CA GLU A 105 -10.92 0.82 -4.40
C GLU A 105 -11.94 1.27 -5.46
N ILE A 106 -13.22 1.40 -5.10
CA ILE A 106 -14.26 1.98 -5.97
C ILE A 106 -13.92 3.44 -6.29
N ALA A 107 -13.52 4.22 -5.29
CA ALA A 107 -13.19 5.63 -5.47
C ALA A 107 -12.00 5.83 -6.43
N LEU A 108 -10.98 4.96 -6.32
CA LEU A 108 -9.79 4.97 -7.17
C LEU A 108 -10.03 4.36 -8.56
N GLY A 109 -11.10 3.57 -8.73
CA GLY A 109 -11.45 2.95 -10.01
C GLY A 109 -11.80 3.97 -11.10
N THR A 110 -11.99 3.49 -12.33
CA THR A 110 -12.32 4.32 -13.50
C THR A 110 -13.81 4.30 -13.87
N SER A 111 -14.62 3.54 -13.14
CA SER A 111 -16.06 3.43 -13.41
C SER A 111 -16.78 4.79 -13.34
N ALA A 112 -17.70 5.04 -14.27
CA ALA A 112 -18.59 6.19 -14.21
C ALA A 112 -19.74 6.01 -13.20
N GLU A 113 -20.03 4.77 -12.77
CA GLU A 113 -21.15 4.44 -11.89
C GLU A 113 -20.75 4.33 -10.42
N LYS A 114 -19.60 4.90 -10.03
CA LYS A 114 -19.11 4.93 -8.64
C LYS A 114 -20.19 5.34 -7.66
N LYS A 115 -20.95 6.41 -7.95
CA LYS A 115 -22.04 6.90 -7.10
C LYS A 115 -23.06 5.80 -6.82
N THR A 116 -23.50 5.10 -7.87
CA THR A 116 -24.49 4.02 -7.79
C THR A 116 -23.96 2.86 -6.96
N MET A 117 -22.71 2.43 -7.22
CA MET A 117 -22.07 1.34 -6.47
C MET A 117 -21.90 1.69 -4.99
N LEU A 118 -21.42 2.90 -4.67
CA LEU A 118 -21.23 3.36 -3.29
C LEU A 118 -22.57 3.45 -2.55
N ALA A 119 -23.60 4.00 -3.19
CA ALA A 119 -24.94 4.09 -2.62
C ALA A 119 -25.52 2.69 -2.34
N LEU A 120 -25.38 1.76 -3.29
CA LEU A 120 -25.82 0.38 -3.18
C LEU A 120 -25.13 -0.33 -2.00
N LEU A 121 -23.80 -0.27 -1.91
CA LEU A 121 -23.05 -0.95 -0.85
C LEU A 121 -23.34 -0.34 0.52
N ARG A 122 -23.42 0.99 0.63
CA ARG A 122 -23.81 1.66 1.88
C ARG A 122 -25.19 1.21 2.35
N GLN A 123 -26.19 1.19 1.47
CA GLN A 123 -27.56 0.84 1.84
C GLN A 123 -27.65 -0.56 2.44
N ARG A 124 -26.84 -1.50 1.94
CA ARG A 124 -26.90 -2.91 2.37
C ARG A 124 -26.04 -3.24 3.57
N TYR A 125 -24.83 -2.67 3.62
CA TYR A 125 -23.80 -3.04 4.59
C TYR A 125 -23.55 -1.95 5.63
N GLU A 126 -24.33 -0.86 5.61
CA GLU A 126 -24.25 0.26 6.56
C GLU A 126 -22.84 0.87 6.65
N LEU A 127 -22.15 0.92 5.52
CA LEU A 127 -20.75 1.37 5.47
C LEU A 127 -20.62 2.86 5.79
N ASP A 128 -19.60 3.19 6.58
CA ASP A 128 -19.27 4.56 6.93
C ASP A 128 -18.45 5.24 5.81
N LEU A 129 -19.12 6.05 4.98
CA LEU A 129 -18.48 6.82 3.92
C LEU A 129 -17.57 7.95 4.45
N ASN A 130 -17.64 8.26 5.75
CA ASN A 130 -16.85 9.31 6.38
C ASN A 130 -15.53 8.81 7.00
N ALA A 131 -15.29 7.50 7.01
CA ALA A 131 -14.10 6.93 7.59
C ALA A 131 -12.81 7.36 6.86
N LEU A 132 -11.68 7.18 7.54
CA LEU A 132 -10.35 7.31 6.93
C LEU A 132 -9.89 5.96 6.38
N TYR A 133 -9.51 5.96 5.11
CA TYR A 133 -9.04 4.79 4.40
C TYR A 133 -7.54 4.89 4.16
N ARG A 134 -6.82 3.79 4.38
CA ARG A 134 -5.39 3.74 4.10
C ARG A 134 -5.17 3.78 2.59
N LEU A 135 -4.55 4.86 2.11
CA LEU A 135 -4.15 4.96 0.71
C LEU A 135 -2.99 3.99 0.46
N PRO A 136 -3.11 3.05 -0.49
CA PRO A 136 -2.02 2.14 -0.80
C PRO A 136 -0.82 2.88 -1.38
N ASN A 137 0.39 2.49 -0.96
CA ASN A 137 1.63 3.17 -1.37
C ASN A 137 1.92 3.09 -2.88
N TYR A 138 1.28 2.16 -3.61
CA TYR A 138 1.40 2.07 -5.07
C TYR A 138 0.60 3.15 -5.82
N VAL A 139 -0.29 3.87 -5.15
CA VAL A 139 -1.10 4.93 -5.76
C VAL A 139 -0.29 6.22 -5.80
N SER A 140 0.38 6.48 -6.92
CA SER A 140 1.22 7.67 -7.13
C SER A 140 0.49 8.88 -7.71
N ALA A 141 -0.77 8.71 -8.12
CA ALA A 141 -1.56 9.77 -8.75
C ALA A 141 -1.77 11.02 -7.86
N PHE A 142 -1.51 10.91 -6.56
CA PHE A 142 -1.66 11.99 -5.58
C PHE A 142 -0.34 12.41 -4.91
N ASP A 143 0.80 11.98 -5.47
CA ASP A 143 2.11 12.22 -4.86
C ASP A 143 2.47 13.70 -4.79
N GLU A 144 2.07 14.51 -5.79
CA GLU A 144 2.29 15.95 -5.78
C GLU A 144 1.55 16.63 -4.62
N GLN A 145 0.26 16.32 -4.46
CA GLN A 145 -0.58 16.86 -3.39
C GLN A 145 -0.06 16.43 -2.01
N LEU A 146 0.35 15.17 -1.88
CA LEU A 146 0.89 14.64 -0.63
C LEU A 146 2.27 15.22 -0.28
N THR A 147 3.12 15.43 -1.30
CA THR A 147 4.42 16.08 -1.11
C THR A 147 4.24 17.51 -0.64
N ALA A 148 3.32 18.27 -1.26
CA ALA A 148 3.00 19.64 -0.84
C ALA A 148 2.56 19.76 0.62
N ILE A 149 1.95 18.70 1.19
CA ILE A 149 1.57 18.66 2.61
C ILE A 149 2.79 18.45 3.52
N SER A 150 3.73 17.57 3.15
CA SER A 150 4.93 17.27 3.97
C SER A 150 6.08 18.25 3.79
N GLU A 151 6.16 18.91 2.63
CA GLU A 151 7.29 19.76 2.22
C GLU A 151 7.64 20.83 3.26
N PRO A 152 6.69 21.60 3.83
CA PRO A 152 7.03 22.63 4.81
C PRO A 152 7.69 22.07 6.08
N TYR A 153 7.28 20.87 6.50
CA TYR A 153 7.88 20.18 7.65
C TYR A 153 9.29 19.69 7.34
N ILE A 154 9.49 19.08 6.17
CA ILE A 154 10.80 18.60 5.71
C ILE A 154 11.78 19.77 5.60
N GLN A 155 11.37 20.88 5.01
CA GLN A 155 12.20 22.09 4.90
C GLN A 155 12.58 22.66 6.27
N LEU A 156 11.63 22.73 7.21
CA LEU A 156 11.91 23.16 8.58
C LEU A 156 12.98 22.27 9.23
N LYS A 157 12.92 20.94 9.02
CA LYS A 157 13.90 19.99 9.57
C LYS A 157 15.27 20.12 8.93
N GLN A 158 15.33 20.32 7.62
CA GLN A 158 16.57 20.61 6.91
C GLN A 158 17.23 21.89 7.43
N GLU A 159 16.44 22.94 7.69
CA GLU A 159 16.94 24.19 8.23
C GLU A 159 17.44 24.04 9.68
N GLN A 160 16.70 23.32 10.54
CA GLN A 160 17.14 22.99 11.90
C GLN A 160 18.47 22.24 11.90
N HIS A 161 18.62 21.26 11.01
CA HIS A 161 19.87 20.53 10.85
C HIS A 161 21.00 21.44 10.34
N ARG A 162 20.73 22.32 9.38
CA ARG A 162 21.72 23.29 8.86
C ARG A 162 22.26 24.17 9.99
N LEU A 163 21.40 24.70 10.85
CA LEU A 163 21.79 25.50 12.01
C LEU A 163 22.60 24.68 13.01
N ALA A 164 22.15 23.47 13.35
CA ALA A 164 22.89 22.56 14.24
C ALA A 164 24.29 22.22 13.70
N MET A 165 24.43 22.02 12.38
CA MET A 165 25.72 21.79 11.73
C MET A 165 26.66 22.99 11.81
N MET A 166 26.12 24.21 11.73
CA MET A 166 26.94 25.42 11.92
C MET A 166 27.48 25.51 13.34
N GLU A 167 26.65 25.24 14.35
CA GLU A 167 27.07 25.20 15.76
C GLU A 167 28.08 24.08 16.02
N TYR A 168 27.84 22.89 15.47
CA TYR A 168 28.76 21.76 15.57
C TYR A 168 30.14 22.12 14.99
N LYS A 169 30.20 22.69 13.79
CA LYS A 169 31.47 23.09 13.16
C LYS A 169 32.26 24.07 14.01
N ALA A 170 31.59 25.05 14.61
CA ALA A 170 32.24 26.01 15.51
C ALA A 170 32.86 25.30 16.73
N ARG A 171 32.08 24.45 17.42
CA ARG A 171 32.54 23.67 18.57
C ARG A 171 33.65 22.68 18.20
N PHE A 172 33.57 22.08 17.01
CA PHE A 172 34.58 21.13 16.53
C PHE A 172 35.92 21.83 16.29
N ILE A 173 35.92 23.02 15.68
CA ILE A 173 37.14 23.82 15.49
C ILE A 173 37.75 24.22 16.85
N GLU A 174 36.93 24.63 17.82
CA GLU A 174 37.40 24.95 19.18
C GLU A 174 38.02 23.73 19.86
N TRP A 175 37.35 22.58 19.76
CA TRP A 175 37.86 21.32 20.29
C TRP A 175 39.17 20.91 19.62
N GLU A 176 39.29 21.05 18.30
CA GLU A 176 40.49 20.72 17.52
C GLU A 176 41.67 21.62 17.91
N LYS A 177 41.43 22.94 18.09
CA LYS A 177 42.44 23.88 18.59
C LYS A 177 42.91 23.49 20.00
N ALA A 178 41.98 23.23 20.92
CA ALA A 178 42.32 22.84 22.28
C ALA A 178 43.09 21.50 22.34
N LEU A 179 42.73 20.54 21.48
CA LEU A 179 43.44 19.29 21.31
C LEU A 179 44.88 19.54 20.84
N GLU A 180 45.07 20.37 19.81
CA GLU A 180 46.38 20.63 19.24
C GLU A 180 47.29 21.42 20.19
N GLU A 181 46.77 22.46 20.84
CA GLU A 181 47.49 23.17 21.91
C GLU A 181 47.96 22.22 23.01
N LYS A 182 47.11 21.27 23.42
CA LYS A 182 47.47 20.27 24.42
C LYS A 182 48.54 19.31 23.90
N LYS A 183 48.48 18.88 22.63
CA LYS A 183 49.55 18.07 22.03
C LYS A 183 50.88 18.81 22.03
N GLN A 184 50.90 20.05 21.54
CA GLN A 184 52.13 20.86 21.49
C GLN A 184 52.74 21.06 22.89
N LYS A 185 51.90 21.36 23.90
CA LYS A 185 52.34 21.46 25.30
C LYS A 185 52.92 20.16 25.86
N MET A 186 52.39 19.00 25.45
CA MET A 186 52.92 17.70 25.89
C MET A 186 54.18 17.28 25.13
N LEU A 187 54.30 17.69 23.85
CA LEU A 187 55.45 17.41 23.00
C LEU A 187 56.70 18.19 23.40
N SER A 188 56.56 19.41 23.92
CA SER A 188 57.68 20.23 24.38
C SER A 188 58.48 19.59 25.52
N ALA A 189 57.88 18.64 26.26
CA ALA A 189 58.52 17.89 27.33
C ALA A 189 59.19 16.58 26.87
N CYS A 190 59.13 16.24 25.57
CA CYS A 190 59.65 14.97 25.04
C CYS A 190 60.96 15.15 24.27
N THR A 191 61.96 14.32 24.59
CA THR A 191 63.31 14.33 23.98
C THR A 191 63.52 13.27 22.89
N ASN A 192 62.60 12.33 22.71
CA ASN A 192 62.68 11.26 21.71
C ASN A 192 61.31 10.92 21.10
N ASP A 193 61.31 10.20 19.98
CA ASP A 193 60.09 9.92 19.19
C ASP A 193 59.12 8.95 19.88
N ALA A 194 59.64 8.03 20.70
CA ALA A 194 58.82 7.13 21.52
C ALA A 194 57.96 7.92 22.54
N CYS A 195 58.54 8.91 23.22
CA CYS A 195 57.81 9.82 24.10
C CYS A 195 56.76 10.62 23.32
N ARG A 196 57.13 11.17 22.16
CA ARG A 196 56.23 12.00 21.34
C ARG A 196 54.97 11.24 20.91
N SER A 197 55.15 10.04 20.36
CA SER A 197 54.04 9.19 19.89
C SER A 197 53.12 8.74 21.03
N GLY A 198 53.67 8.29 22.17
CA GLY A 198 52.89 7.90 23.34
C GLY A 198 52.04 9.04 23.89
N ARG A 199 52.65 10.23 24.08
CA ARG A 199 51.94 11.41 24.61
C ARG A 199 50.86 11.94 23.68
N ILE A 200 51.06 11.91 22.36
CA ILE A 200 50.01 12.28 21.40
C ILE A 200 48.79 11.37 21.55
N ASN A 201 49.00 10.06 21.71
CA ASN A 201 47.91 9.10 21.85
C ASN A 201 47.16 9.26 23.18
N ASP A 202 47.86 9.58 24.27
CA ASP A 202 47.23 9.90 25.57
C ASP A 202 46.32 11.13 25.46
N VAL A 203 46.81 12.19 24.80
CA VAL A 203 46.02 13.43 24.59
C VAL A 203 44.80 13.15 23.72
N ARG A 204 44.92 12.36 22.65
CA ARG A 204 43.78 11.95 21.82
C ARG A 204 42.73 11.19 22.63
N ARG A 205 43.14 10.24 23.48
CA ARG A 205 42.22 9.50 24.35
C ARG A 205 41.51 10.41 25.35
N LEU A 206 42.22 11.38 25.91
CA LEU A 206 41.67 12.33 26.88
C LEU A 206 40.57 13.22 26.26
N TYR A 207 40.72 13.60 24.99
CA TYR A 207 39.78 14.44 24.27
C TYR A 207 38.69 13.67 23.52
N ALA A 208 38.83 12.35 23.36
CA ALA A 208 37.87 11.52 22.62
C ALA A 208 36.44 11.65 23.18
N ASN A 209 36.30 11.68 24.52
CA ASN A 209 34.99 11.79 25.17
C ASN A 209 34.39 13.20 25.13
N SER A 210 35.21 14.23 24.85
CA SER A 210 34.75 15.63 24.72
C SER A 210 34.56 16.07 23.27
N GLN A 211 34.80 15.17 22.31
CA GLN A 211 34.59 15.45 20.90
C GLN A 211 33.11 15.80 20.68
N PRO A 212 32.80 16.95 20.07
CA PRO A 212 31.43 17.30 19.73
C PRO A 212 30.81 16.20 18.85
N GLN A 213 29.54 15.91 19.06
CA GLN A 213 28.80 14.96 18.26
C GLN A 213 28.24 15.65 17.02
N GLU A 214 28.47 15.05 15.86
CA GLU A 214 27.91 15.55 14.60
C GLU A 214 26.39 15.35 14.58
N PRO A 215 25.61 16.40 14.30
CA PRO A 215 24.17 16.27 14.07
C PRO A 215 23.89 15.28 12.93
N VAL A 216 22.84 14.47 13.10
CA VAL A 216 22.38 13.53 12.08
C VAL A 216 21.11 14.10 11.44
N LEU A 217 21.07 14.10 10.10
CA LEU A 217 19.85 14.41 9.36
C LEU A 217 19.05 13.12 9.16
N ASP A 218 17.88 13.05 9.77
CA ASP A 218 16.97 11.93 9.53
C ASP A 218 16.47 11.95 8.08
N TYR A 219 16.39 10.77 7.48
CA TYR A 219 15.69 10.60 6.20
C TYR A 219 14.18 10.64 6.46
N ILE A 220 13.56 11.78 6.10
CA ILE A 220 12.12 12.00 6.26
C ILE A 220 11.43 11.74 4.93
N SER A 221 10.61 10.70 4.89
CA SER A 221 9.75 10.41 3.74
C SER A 221 8.37 9.96 4.20
N ARG A 222 7.44 9.87 3.25
CA ARG A 222 6.08 9.38 3.48
C ARG A 222 6.11 7.89 3.82
N GLU A 223 5.55 7.54 4.97
CA GLU A 223 5.41 6.15 5.40
C GLU A 223 4.00 5.60 5.11
N ARG A 224 2.97 6.31 5.61
CA ARG A 224 1.57 5.88 5.54
C ARG A 224 0.64 7.09 5.41
N VAL A 225 -0.44 6.94 4.66
CA VAL A 225 -1.46 7.98 4.51
C VAL A 225 -2.84 7.39 4.72
N ASN A 226 -3.66 8.06 5.52
CA ASN A 226 -5.09 7.77 5.63
C ASN A 226 -5.90 8.99 5.18
N VAL A 227 -6.80 8.78 4.22
CA VAL A 227 -7.60 9.81 3.58
C VAL A 227 -9.08 9.44 3.57
N SER A 228 -9.94 10.44 3.65
CA SER A 228 -11.38 10.29 3.42
C SER A 228 -11.71 10.13 1.94
N LEU A 229 -12.87 9.54 1.61
CA LEU A 229 -13.36 9.48 0.23
C LEU A 229 -13.54 10.87 -0.37
N GLN A 230 -13.98 11.84 0.44
CA GLN A 230 -14.09 13.23 0.01
C GLN A 230 -12.76 13.80 -0.50
N THR A 231 -11.65 13.48 0.18
CA THR A 231 -10.32 13.92 -0.24
C THR A 231 -9.93 13.33 -1.58
N ILE A 232 -10.20 12.03 -1.79
CA ILE A 232 -9.96 11.37 -3.07
C ILE A 232 -10.76 12.04 -4.19
N PHE A 233 -12.05 12.29 -3.96
CA PHE A 233 -12.91 12.92 -4.98
C PHE A 233 -12.54 14.38 -5.26
N ALA A 234 -12.10 15.12 -4.24
CA ALA A 234 -11.57 16.48 -4.40
C ALA A 234 -10.31 16.48 -5.29
N TRP A 235 -9.35 15.59 -5.05
CA TRP A 235 -8.16 15.47 -5.89
C TRP A 235 -8.47 14.97 -7.31
N GLN A 236 -9.46 14.09 -7.46
CA GLN A 236 -9.96 13.66 -8.77
C GLN A 236 -10.80 14.73 -9.47
N LYS A 237 -11.15 15.83 -8.78
CA LYS A 237 -12.04 16.90 -9.27
C LYS A 237 -13.45 16.40 -9.65
N ASP A 238 -13.93 15.35 -8.99
CA ASP A 238 -15.25 14.77 -9.24
C ASP A 238 -16.34 15.45 -8.39
N GLN A 239 -16.90 16.54 -8.92
CA GLN A 239 -17.89 17.35 -8.22
C GLN A 239 -19.18 16.59 -7.88
N LEU A 240 -19.57 15.60 -8.69
CA LEU A 240 -20.77 14.79 -8.44
C LEU A 240 -20.57 13.89 -7.22
N LEU A 241 -19.39 13.29 -7.08
CA LEU A 241 -19.06 12.46 -5.92
C LEU A 241 -18.76 13.28 -4.66
N ILE A 242 -18.17 14.47 -4.80
CA ILE A 242 -18.00 15.41 -3.69
C ILE A 242 -19.37 15.78 -3.10
N ALA A 243 -20.32 16.19 -3.94
CA ALA A 243 -21.68 16.52 -3.51
C ALA A 243 -22.38 15.30 -2.87
N PHE A 244 -22.26 14.13 -3.49
CA PHE A 244 -22.81 12.89 -2.94
C PHE A 244 -22.25 12.58 -1.55
N ILE A 245 -20.94 12.68 -1.31
CA ILE A 245 -20.38 12.44 0.02
C ILE A 245 -20.82 13.52 1.02
N ALA A 246 -20.91 14.79 0.61
CA ALA A 246 -21.33 15.89 1.48
C ALA A 246 -22.80 15.79 1.94
N GLU A 247 -23.71 15.30 1.09
CA GLU A 247 -25.10 15.00 1.50
C GLU A 247 -25.17 13.88 2.54
N GLN A 248 -24.20 12.99 2.48
CA GLN A 248 -24.17 11.69 3.14
C GLN A 248 -23.32 11.66 4.41
N SER A 249 -22.44 12.66 4.59
CA SER A 249 -21.53 12.86 5.71
C SER A 249 -21.63 14.29 6.23
N ARG A 250 -21.86 14.45 7.53
CA ARG A 250 -22.04 15.78 8.16
C ARG A 250 -20.78 16.34 8.79
N GLU A 251 -19.73 15.54 8.96
CA GLU A 251 -18.54 15.93 9.71
C GLU A 251 -17.27 15.65 8.91
N LEU A 252 -16.45 16.68 8.68
CA LEU A 252 -15.17 16.56 8.01
C LEU A 252 -14.13 15.96 8.98
N ILE A 253 -13.71 14.73 8.74
CA ILE A 253 -12.62 14.11 9.51
C ILE A 253 -11.26 14.53 8.91
N PRO A 254 -10.33 15.08 9.73
CA PRO A 254 -8.96 15.34 9.31
C PRO A 254 -8.25 14.10 8.78
N ASN A 255 -7.65 14.22 7.59
CA ASN A 255 -6.78 13.21 7.02
C ASN A 255 -5.45 13.14 7.80
N LYS A 256 -4.72 12.05 7.61
CA LYS A 256 -3.50 11.73 8.37
C LYS A 256 -2.37 11.33 7.44
N LEU A 257 -1.23 11.99 7.56
CA LEU A 257 0.03 11.68 6.88
C LEU A 257 1.10 11.33 7.92
N PHE A 258 1.61 10.11 7.87
CA PHE A 258 2.69 9.61 8.72
C PHE A 258 4.01 9.65 7.96
N LEU A 259 5.03 10.21 8.60
CA LEU A 259 6.39 10.29 8.09
C LEU A 259 7.33 9.32 8.84
N THR A 260 8.45 8.97 8.21
CA THR A 260 9.43 8.00 8.72
C THR A 260 10.12 8.39 10.03
N ASP A 261 10.10 9.68 10.39
CA ASP A 261 10.60 10.21 11.66
C ASP A 261 9.53 10.20 12.77
N ALA A 262 8.48 9.39 12.59
CA ALA A 262 7.32 9.28 13.46
C ALA A 262 6.47 10.57 13.58
N LYS A 263 6.68 11.56 12.69
CA LYS A 263 5.79 12.72 12.63
C LYS A 263 4.44 12.34 12.02
N LEU A 264 3.37 12.76 12.71
CA LEU A 264 2.00 12.75 12.18
C LEU A 264 1.58 14.17 11.80
N ILE A 265 1.15 14.34 10.56
CA ILE A 265 0.58 15.57 10.02
C ILE A 265 -0.92 15.34 9.80
N TYR A 266 -1.73 16.21 10.40
CA TYR A 266 -3.17 16.26 10.16
C TYR A 266 -3.46 17.31 9.09
N PHE A 267 -4.34 17.00 8.14
CA PHE A 267 -4.68 17.94 7.08
C PHE A 267 -6.13 17.77 6.60
N THR A 268 -6.72 18.85 6.10
CA THR A 268 -8.00 18.84 5.39
C THR A 268 -7.78 19.16 3.92
N VAL A 269 -8.75 18.76 3.09
CA VAL A 269 -8.78 19.09 1.67
C VAL A 269 -10.12 19.74 1.35
N ASP A 270 -10.09 20.91 0.72
CA ASP A 270 -11.30 21.61 0.30
C ASP A 270 -11.93 20.99 -0.96
N VAL A 271 -13.10 21.48 -1.37
CA VAL A 271 -13.80 20.99 -2.57
C VAL A 271 -13.06 21.25 -3.89
N ASN A 272 -12.03 22.11 -3.87
CA ASN A 272 -11.18 22.43 -5.01
C ASN A 272 -9.92 21.55 -5.05
N GLY A 273 -9.69 20.72 -4.02
CA GLY A 273 -8.51 19.88 -3.89
C GLY A 273 -7.33 20.55 -3.18
N ASN A 274 -7.51 21.75 -2.62
CA ASN A 274 -6.45 22.45 -1.89
C ASN A 274 -6.32 21.88 -0.48
N SER A 275 -5.08 21.61 -0.09
CA SER A 275 -4.76 21.02 1.21
C SER A 275 -4.43 22.08 2.24
N SER A 276 -4.91 21.92 3.47
CA SER A 276 -4.58 22.78 4.61
C SER A 276 -4.11 21.94 5.79
N ILE A 277 -2.93 22.27 6.33
CA ILE A 277 -2.37 21.57 7.50
C ILE A 277 -3.07 22.06 8.76
N ILE A 278 -3.53 21.13 9.59
CA ILE A 278 -4.10 21.44 10.90
C ILE A 278 -2.96 21.44 11.91
N ASN A 279 -2.68 22.61 12.48
CA ASN A 279 -1.75 22.74 13.59
C ASN A 279 -2.37 22.17 14.85
N VAL A 280 -2.16 20.89 15.10
CA VAL A 280 -2.47 20.26 16.38
C VAL A 280 -1.35 20.64 17.35
N LYS A 281 -1.67 21.44 18.36
CA LYS A 281 -0.76 21.80 19.46
C LYS A 281 -0.49 20.60 20.36
#